data_AF-A0A351L845-F1
#
_entry.id   AF-A0A351L845-F1
#
_cell.length_a   1.000
_cell.length_b   1.000
_cell.length_c   1.000
_cell.angle_alpha   90.00
_cell.angle_beta   90.00
_cell.angle_gamma   90.00
#
_symmetry.space_group_name_H-M   'P 1'
#
loop_
_entity.id
_entity.type
_entity.pdbx_description
1 polymer ?
#
loop_
_entity_poly.entity_id
_entity_poly.type
_entity_poly.pdbx_seq_one_letter_code
_entity_poly.pdbx_strand_id
1 'polypeptide(L)'
;MASIQLLAELPLQLPFISDGGQKLILLAKNKRESPAAMTTMELNNSNTVEVDGIRFETIMPERILTIPASLQERPTLVELGIRITNNTSNALQFCLYDAIIPELMTPDGKILRQESYFSDWLEAPVKSDFPIAMPGEAVSFLPGGAIWRWNDEYFQFTIAVGNGGSWLFQLSQLGTYQLRFEYINTAKKRKVRDPDILKTKLIENIWTGVVLLPFVEFRLLRPQYN
;
A
#
# COMPACT_ATOMS: atom_id res chain seq x y z
N MET A 1 -28.76 27.61 -34.91
CA MET A 1 -28.76 26.16 -34.61
C MET A 1 -27.72 25.92 -33.54
N ALA A 2 -28.16 25.73 -32.30
CA ALA A 2 -27.29 25.44 -31.15
C ALA A 2 -27.29 23.93 -30.94
N SER A 3 -26.10 23.31 -30.88
CA SER A 3 -25.96 21.90 -30.53
C SER A 3 -25.55 21.77 -29.08
N ILE A 4 -26.39 21.07 -28.31
CA ILE A 4 -26.13 20.60 -26.96
C ILE A 4 -25.49 19.22 -27.11
N GLN A 5 -24.29 19.01 -26.57
CA GLN A 5 -23.74 17.67 -26.36
C GLN A 5 -23.84 17.32 -24.88
N LEU A 6 -24.68 16.34 -24.62
CA LEU A 6 -24.95 15.70 -23.35
C LEU A 6 -23.77 14.74 -23.05
N LEU A 7 -23.01 15.00 -21.99
CA LEU A 7 -22.06 14.02 -21.44
C LEU A 7 -22.87 12.99 -20.64
N ALA A 8 -22.90 11.75 -21.13
CA ALA A 8 -23.48 10.63 -20.42
C ALA A 8 -22.51 10.16 -19.33
N GLU A 9 -22.95 10.24 -18.08
CA GLU A 9 -22.32 9.55 -16.95
C GLU A 9 -22.58 8.04 -17.10
N LEU A 10 -21.50 7.25 -17.21
CA LEU A 10 -21.58 5.79 -17.10
C LEU A 10 -21.34 5.39 -15.63
N PRO A 11 -22.14 4.47 -15.06
CA PRO A 11 -21.96 4.05 -13.68
C PRO A 11 -20.77 3.08 -13.58
N LEU A 12 -19.77 3.44 -12.77
CA LEU A 12 -18.74 2.51 -12.30
C LEU A 12 -19.39 1.49 -11.36
N GLN A 13 -19.53 0.24 -11.81
CA GLN A 13 -19.64 -0.91 -10.93
C GLN A 13 -18.33 -1.68 -10.99
N LEU A 14 -17.48 -1.49 -9.99
CA LEU A 14 -16.34 -2.38 -9.73
C LEU A 14 -16.88 -3.67 -9.08
N PRO A 15 -16.40 -4.87 -9.48
CA PRO A 15 -16.80 -6.10 -8.81
C PRO A 15 -16.19 -6.14 -7.40
N PHE A 16 -17.08 -6.14 -6.41
CA PHE A 16 -16.83 -6.50 -5.03
C PHE A 16 -16.17 -7.89 -4.95
N ILE A 17 -15.01 -7.98 -4.28
CA ILE A 17 -14.53 -9.25 -3.71
C ILE A 17 -14.69 -9.13 -2.20
N SER A 18 -15.86 -9.56 -1.74
CA SER A 18 -16.10 -9.93 -0.35
C SER A 18 -16.04 -11.45 -0.30
N ASP A 19 -14.97 -12.03 0.26
CA ASP A 19 -15.11 -13.19 1.15
C ASP A 19 -13.79 -13.54 1.85
N GLY A 20 -13.91 -13.90 3.12
CA GLY A 20 -13.22 -15.06 3.69
C GLY A 20 -11.72 -14.97 3.92
N GLY A 21 -11.33 -14.60 5.14
CA GLY A 21 -9.99 -14.85 5.66
C GLY A 21 -9.56 -16.31 5.49
N GLN A 22 -8.43 -16.52 4.83
CA GLN A 22 -7.68 -17.78 4.91
C GLN A 22 -6.22 -17.51 5.25
N LYS A 23 -5.84 -18.10 6.37
CA LYS A 23 -4.53 -18.14 7.00
C LYS A 23 -3.65 -19.12 6.21
N LEU A 24 -2.66 -18.63 5.45
CA LEU A 24 -1.68 -19.51 4.83
C LEU A 24 -0.48 -19.75 5.77
N ILE A 25 -0.30 -21.01 6.17
CA ILE A 25 0.87 -21.50 6.90
C ILE A 25 1.91 -21.95 5.86
N LEU A 26 3.09 -21.35 5.86
CA LEU A 26 4.22 -21.74 4.99
C LEU A 26 4.91 -23.00 5.54
N LEU A 27 4.98 -24.06 4.72
CA LEU A 27 5.84 -25.22 4.91
C LEU A 27 7.09 -25.07 4.01
N ALA A 28 8.26 -25.02 4.63
CA ALA A 28 9.55 -25.02 3.94
C ALA A 28 9.87 -26.39 3.35
N LYS A 29 10.33 -26.43 2.09
CA LYS A 29 11.12 -27.55 1.55
C LYS A 29 12.31 -27.05 0.73
N ASN A 30 13.49 -27.46 1.18
CA ASN A 30 14.78 -27.34 0.52
C ASN A 30 14.82 -28.06 -0.84
N LYS A 31 15.46 -27.43 -1.83
CA LYS A 31 16.17 -28.16 -2.90
C LYS A 31 17.36 -27.35 -3.43
N ARG A 32 18.50 -28.04 -3.58
CA ARG A 32 19.84 -27.52 -3.87
C ARG A 32 20.07 -27.16 -5.35
N GLU A 33 20.70 -26.00 -5.53
CA GLU A 33 21.75 -25.53 -6.46
C GLU A 33 21.93 -26.08 -7.89
N SER A 34 22.09 -25.14 -8.84
CA SER A 34 23.21 -25.09 -9.82
C SER A 34 23.37 -23.63 -10.34
N PRO A 35 24.59 -23.14 -10.66
CA PRO A 35 24.89 -21.71 -10.71
C PRO A 35 24.89 -21.14 -12.14
N ALA A 36 24.20 -20.01 -12.33
CA ALA A 36 24.48 -19.07 -13.41
C ALA A 36 24.67 -17.69 -12.76
N ALA A 37 25.88 -17.16 -12.89
CA ALA A 37 26.26 -15.84 -12.41
C ALA A 37 25.45 -14.78 -13.16
N MET A 38 24.33 -14.36 -12.55
CA MET A 38 23.64 -13.14 -12.86
C MET A 38 24.01 -12.17 -11.75
N THR A 39 24.82 -11.17 -12.07
CA THR A 39 25.26 -10.12 -11.18
C THR A 39 24.04 -9.41 -10.59
N THR A 40 23.57 -9.86 -9.43
CA THR A 40 22.62 -9.12 -8.61
C THR A 40 23.31 -7.85 -8.20
N MET A 41 22.87 -6.73 -8.78
CA MET A 41 23.08 -5.42 -8.17
C MET A 41 22.44 -5.49 -6.79
N GLU A 42 23.25 -5.74 -5.76
CA GLU A 42 22.82 -5.54 -4.38
C GLU A 42 22.59 -4.04 -4.20
N LEU A 43 21.36 -3.62 -4.44
CA LEU A 43 20.86 -2.33 -3.97
C LEU A 43 20.84 -2.43 -2.45
N ASN A 44 21.94 -1.97 -1.83
CA ASN A 44 22.07 -1.71 -0.41
C ASN A 44 21.19 -0.50 -0.03
N ASN A 45 19.88 -0.62 -0.25
CA ASN A 45 18.87 0.34 0.16
C ASN A 45 18.18 -0.26 1.37
N SER A 46 18.59 0.16 2.57
CA SER A 46 17.81 -0.07 3.77
C SER A 46 16.42 0.52 3.54
N ASN A 47 15.41 -0.33 3.31
CA ASN A 47 14.00 0.08 3.22
C ASN A 47 13.43 0.41 4.62
N THR A 48 14.30 0.63 5.61
CA THR A 48 13.98 0.71 7.03
C THR A 48 14.41 2.03 7.64
N VAL A 49 13.64 2.50 8.62
CA VAL A 49 13.92 3.67 9.46
C VAL A 49 13.49 3.38 10.89
N GLU A 50 14.23 3.85 11.88
CA GLU A 50 13.90 3.65 13.30
C GLU A 50 13.79 4.99 14.03
N VAL A 51 12.69 5.16 14.76
CA VAL A 51 12.39 6.36 15.55
C VAL A 51 11.85 5.93 16.90
N ASP A 52 12.46 6.40 17.98
CA ASP A 52 12.03 6.12 19.37
C ASP A 52 11.87 4.61 19.69
N GLY A 53 12.76 3.79 19.14
CA GLY A 53 12.72 2.32 19.30
C GLY A 53 11.61 1.64 18.49
N ILE A 54 11.00 2.32 17.53
CA ILE A 54 10.05 1.74 16.58
C ILE A 54 10.68 1.72 15.20
N ARG A 55 10.84 0.52 14.63
CA ARG A 55 11.38 0.33 13.28
C ARG A 55 10.26 0.18 12.27
N PHE A 56 10.27 1.05 11.26
CA PHE A 56 9.37 1.02 10.12
C PHE A 56 10.12 0.48 8.90
N GLU A 57 9.42 -0.28 8.07
CA GLU A 57 9.97 -0.87 6.85
C GLU A 57 8.93 -0.90 5.75
N THR A 58 9.35 -0.53 4.53
CA THR A 58 8.51 -0.71 3.35
C THR A 58 8.63 -2.14 2.84
N ILE A 59 7.48 -2.80 2.66
CA ILE A 59 7.37 -4.13 2.07
C ILE A 59 6.90 -3.97 0.64
N MET A 60 7.70 -4.45 -0.32
CA MET A 60 7.35 -4.55 -1.74
C MET A 60 8.26 -5.63 -2.34
N PRO A 61 7.87 -6.91 -2.30
CA PRO A 61 8.77 -7.99 -2.73
C PRO A 61 9.02 -7.93 -4.25
N GLU A 62 7.98 -7.66 -5.05
CA GLU A 62 8.10 -7.54 -6.50
C GLU A 62 8.43 -6.09 -6.91
N ARG A 63 9.60 -5.92 -7.53
CA ARG A 63 10.11 -4.60 -7.98
C ARG A 63 10.06 -4.40 -9.48
N ILE A 64 9.67 -5.41 -10.24
CA ILE A 64 9.51 -5.34 -11.68
C ILE A 64 8.06 -5.67 -11.96
N LEU A 65 7.28 -4.66 -12.33
CA LEU A 65 5.86 -4.78 -12.57
C LEU A 65 5.60 -4.65 -14.07
N THR A 66 4.85 -5.60 -14.61
CA THR A 66 4.40 -5.56 -15.99
C THR A 66 3.06 -4.85 -16.05
N ILE A 67 2.92 -3.82 -16.88
CA ILE A 67 1.64 -3.12 -17.08
C ILE A 67 0.66 -3.99 -17.92
N PRO A 68 -0.66 -3.84 -17.74
CA PRO A 68 -1.63 -4.52 -18.60
C PRO A 68 -1.46 -4.12 -20.07
N ALA A 69 -1.50 -5.11 -20.95
CA ALA A 69 -1.42 -4.99 -22.41
C ALA A 69 -2.64 -4.27 -23.00
N SER A 70 -3.82 -4.40 -22.41
CA SER A 70 -5.07 -3.87 -22.96
C SER A 70 -6.04 -3.44 -21.85
N LEU A 71 -7.06 -2.66 -22.21
CA LEU A 71 -8.09 -2.19 -21.28
C LEU A 71 -8.97 -3.33 -20.73
N GLN A 72 -8.99 -4.49 -21.38
CA GLN A 72 -9.79 -5.65 -20.99
C GLN A 72 -9.00 -6.64 -20.12
N GLU A 73 -7.69 -6.44 -20.01
CA GLU A 73 -6.85 -7.32 -19.20
C GLU A 73 -7.04 -7.01 -17.71
N ARG A 74 -6.80 -8.03 -16.88
CA ARG A 74 -6.80 -7.85 -15.43
C ARG A 74 -5.71 -6.86 -15.01
N PRO A 75 -5.95 -6.08 -13.95
CA PRO A 75 -4.91 -5.22 -13.42
C PRO A 75 -3.73 -6.04 -12.90
N THR A 76 -2.55 -5.44 -12.94
CA THR A 76 -1.36 -6.00 -12.29
C THR A 76 -1.48 -5.75 -10.79
N LEU A 77 -1.66 -6.81 -10.01
CA LEU A 77 -1.70 -6.73 -8.57
C LEU A 77 -0.28 -6.53 -8.02
N VAL A 78 -0.15 -5.67 -7.02
CA VAL A 78 1.12 -5.30 -6.42
C VAL A 78 1.05 -5.58 -4.94
N GLU A 79 1.89 -6.49 -4.45
CA GLU A 79 2.08 -6.66 -3.01
C GLU A 79 2.92 -5.49 -2.48
N LEU A 80 2.30 -4.65 -1.65
CA LEU A 80 2.94 -3.49 -1.05
C LEU A 80 2.36 -3.18 0.32
N GLY A 81 3.18 -2.59 1.18
CA GLY A 81 2.74 -2.09 2.48
C GLY A 81 3.89 -1.72 3.40
N ILE A 82 3.63 -1.73 4.70
CA ILE A 82 4.63 -1.46 5.73
C ILE A 82 4.66 -2.54 6.80
N ARG A 83 5.84 -2.73 7.40
CA ARG A 83 6.06 -3.50 8.61
C ARG A 83 6.56 -2.57 9.71
N ILE A 84 5.94 -2.65 10.88
CA ILE A 84 6.27 -1.85 12.06
C ILE A 84 6.71 -2.81 13.17
N THR A 85 7.97 -2.71 13.61
CA THR A 85 8.51 -3.49 14.73
C THR A 85 8.62 -2.63 15.97
N ASN A 86 8.11 -3.13 17.10
CA ASN A 86 8.26 -2.47 18.39
C ASN A 86 9.51 -2.99 19.11
N ASN A 87 10.60 -2.22 19.10
CA ASN A 87 11.82 -2.55 19.85
C ASN A 87 11.83 -1.94 21.26
N THR A 88 10.74 -1.32 21.71
CA THR A 88 10.64 -0.74 23.06
C THR A 88 10.32 -1.82 24.10
N SER A 89 10.41 -1.48 25.38
CA SER A 89 10.03 -2.37 26.48
C SER A 89 8.53 -2.43 26.77
N ASN A 90 7.71 -1.59 26.13
CA ASN A 90 6.27 -1.47 26.39
C ASN A 90 5.47 -1.96 25.18
N ALA A 91 4.31 -2.55 25.41
CA ALA A 91 3.38 -2.84 24.32
C ALA A 91 2.78 -1.53 23.76
N LEU A 92 2.67 -1.45 22.44
CA LEU A 92 2.20 -0.26 21.73
C LEU A 92 1.15 -0.62 20.69
N GLN A 93 0.16 0.25 20.50
CA GLN A 93 -0.81 0.13 19.41
C GLN A 93 -0.43 1.07 18.27
N PHE A 94 -0.63 0.63 17.02
CA PHE A 94 -0.32 1.43 15.83
C PHE A 94 -1.59 1.74 15.06
N CYS A 95 -1.74 2.96 14.55
CA CYS A 95 -2.88 3.31 13.71
C CYS A 95 -2.59 2.85 12.28
N LEU A 96 -3.37 1.92 11.74
CA LEU A 96 -3.29 1.50 10.33
C LEU A 96 -4.45 2.04 9.49
N TYR A 97 -5.45 2.65 10.14
CA TYR A 97 -6.67 3.18 9.52
C TYR A 97 -6.38 4.32 8.53
N ASP A 98 -5.77 5.41 8.99
CA ASP A 98 -5.56 6.64 8.21
C ASP A 98 -4.12 7.19 8.28
N ALA A 99 -3.20 6.48 8.95
CA ALA A 99 -1.88 7.01 9.24
C ALA A 99 -0.86 6.85 8.11
N ILE A 100 -1.15 6.05 7.08
CA ILE A 100 -0.18 5.67 6.06
C ILE A 100 -0.49 6.39 4.76
N ILE A 101 0.44 7.23 4.32
CA ILE A 101 0.30 8.08 3.14
C ILE A 101 1.41 7.69 2.15
N PRO A 102 1.08 7.15 0.97
CA PRO A 102 2.05 6.88 -0.07
C PRO A 102 2.48 8.18 -0.77
N GLU A 103 3.72 8.18 -1.23
CA GLU A 103 4.28 9.21 -2.09
C GLU A 103 5.08 8.54 -3.21
N LEU A 104 4.81 8.97 -4.45
CA LEU A 104 5.40 8.38 -5.64
C LEU A 104 6.30 9.39 -6.34
N MET A 105 7.52 8.98 -6.69
CA MET A 105 8.42 9.72 -7.56
C MET A 105 8.45 9.07 -8.94
N THR A 106 8.24 9.88 -9.97
CA THR A 106 8.26 9.47 -11.37
C THR A 106 9.70 9.36 -11.92
N PRO A 107 9.90 8.71 -13.08
CA PRO A 107 11.22 8.61 -13.72
C PRO A 107 11.92 9.94 -14.01
N ASP A 108 11.17 11.02 -14.19
CA ASP A 108 11.69 12.39 -14.37
C ASP A 108 11.99 13.10 -13.03
N GLY A 109 11.87 12.39 -11.90
CA GLY A 109 12.17 12.92 -10.57
C GLY A 109 11.07 13.79 -9.97
N LYS A 110 9.90 13.87 -10.61
CA LYS A 110 8.74 14.61 -10.09
C LYS A 110 8.07 13.79 -8.98
N ILE A 111 7.80 14.45 -7.86
CA ILE A 111 7.02 13.88 -6.77
C ILE A 111 5.54 14.08 -7.06
N LEU A 112 4.80 12.98 -7.09
CA LEU A 112 3.34 12.93 -7.11
C LEU A 112 2.87 12.67 -5.68
N ARG A 113 2.39 13.73 -5.02
CA ARG A 113 1.79 13.66 -3.69
C ARG A 113 0.30 13.98 -3.83
N GLN A 114 -0.55 13.13 -3.26
CA GLN A 114 -1.99 13.39 -3.10
C GLN A 114 -2.70 13.75 -4.42
N GLU A 115 -2.37 13.12 -5.56
CA GLU A 115 -3.04 13.45 -6.83
C GLU A 115 -4.55 13.29 -6.74
N SER A 116 -4.99 12.17 -6.17
CA SER A 116 -6.39 11.96 -5.82
C SER A 116 -6.51 10.94 -4.69
N TYR A 117 -7.52 11.14 -3.85
CA TYR A 117 -7.95 10.18 -2.85
C TYR A 117 -9.38 9.77 -3.19
N PHE A 118 -9.61 8.48 -3.37
CA PHE A 118 -10.93 7.92 -3.63
C PHE A 118 -11.40 7.11 -2.42
N SER A 119 -12.64 7.32 -2.04
CA SER A 119 -13.35 6.46 -1.10
C SER A 119 -14.82 6.52 -1.47
N ASP A 120 -15.39 5.38 -1.82
CA ASP A 120 -16.83 5.21 -2.01
C ASP A 120 -17.54 5.13 -0.66
N TRP A 121 -16.87 4.56 0.36
CA TRP A 121 -17.36 4.47 1.74
C TRP A 121 -16.19 4.61 2.74
N LEU A 122 -16.21 5.66 3.57
CA LEU A 122 -15.32 5.73 4.73
C LEU A 122 -15.90 4.85 5.83
N GLU A 123 -15.25 3.73 6.10
CA GLU A 123 -15.64 2.85 7.20
C GLU A 123 -15.27 3.50 8.53
N ALA A 124 -16.10 3.36 9.57
CA ALA A 124 -15.69 3.82 10.89
C ALA A 124 -14.51 2.97 11.39
N PRO A 125 -13.47 3.55 12.02
CA PRO A 125 -12.34 2.79 12.51
C PRO A 125 -12.78 1.69 13.48
N VAL A 126 -12.25 0.49 13.31
CA VAL A 126 -12.52 -0.69 14.14
C VAL A 126 -11.28 -1.10 14.92
N LYS A 127 -11.43 -2.02 15.88
CA LYS A 127 -10.31 -2.44 16.74
C LYS A 127 -9.13 -3.05 15.96
N SER A 128 -9.38 -3.75 14.86
CA SER A 128 -8.34 -4.37 14.03
C SER A 128 -7.43 -3.36 13.35
N ASP A 129 -7.87 -2.12 13.18
CA ASP A 129 -7.06 -1.05 12.59
C ASP A 129 -6.01 -0.51 13.57
N PHE A 130 -6.06 -0.97 14.81
CA PHE A 130 -5.14 -0.60 15.89
C PHE A 130 -4.44 -1.83 16.48
N PRO A 131 -3.68 -2.61 15.68
CA PRO A 131 -3.01 -3.77 16.21
C PRO A 131 -1.99 -3.38 17.28
N ILE A 132 -1.88 -4.25 18.28
CA ILE A 132 -0.88 -4.14 19.34
C ILE A 132 0.37 -4.94 18.94
N ALA A 133 1.55 -4.37 19.15
CA ALA A 133 2.81 -5.09 19.07
C ALA A 133 3.45 -5.15 20.46
N MET A 134 3.76 -6.36 20.94
CA MET A 134 4.56 -6.54 22.15
C MET A 134 6.04 -6.18 21.89
N PRO A 135 6.86 -6.00 22.93
CA PRO A 135 8.30 -5.86 22.78
C PRO A 135 8.92 -6.97 21.90
N GLY A 136 9.63 -6.56 20.85
CA GLY A 136 10.25 -7.45 19.86
C GLY A 136 9.31 -7.96 18.76
N GLU A 137 8.00 -7.70 18.85
CA GLU A 137 7.03 -8.11 17.82
C GLU A 137 6.91 -7.07 16.71
N ALA A 138 6.38 -7.53 15.57
CA ALA A 138 6.06 -6.69 14.43
C ALA A 138 4.61 -6.87 13.98
N VAL A 139 4.01 -5.77 13.54
CA VAL A 139 2.72 -5.74 12.86
C VAL A 139 2.97 -5.37 11.39
N SER A 140 2.23 -5.98 10.48
CA SER A 140 2.33 -5.69 9.05
C SER A 140 0.98 -5.20 8.53
N PHE A 141 1.02 -4.18 7.69
CA PHE A 141 -0.12 -3.68 6.94
C PHE A 141 0.20 -3.80 5.47
N LEU A 142 -0.45 -4.72 4.78
CA LEU A 142 -0.24 -5.04 3.37
C LEU A 142 -1.53 -4.75 2.59
N PRO A 143 -1.89 -3.46 2.39
CA PRO A 143 -3.11 -3.12 1.66
C PRO A 143 -3.05 -3.52 0.19
N GLY A 144 -1.83 -3.70 -0.34
CA GLY A 144 -1.63 -3.98 -1.75
C GLY A 144 -1.92 -2.76 -2.64
N GLY A 145 -1.77 -2.99 -3.94
CA GLY A 145 -2.14 -2.05 -4.96
C GLY A 145 -2.47 -2.74 -6.27
N ALA A 146 -2.94 -1.95 -7.23
CA ALA A 146 -3.32 -2.43 -8.54
C ALA A 146 -2.94 -1.41 -9.60
N ILE A 147 -2.31 -1.88 -10.68
CA ILE A 147 -2.02 -1.06 -11.86
C ILE A 147 -3.03 -1.40 -12.95
N TRP A 148 -3.83 -0.41 -13.31
CA TRP A 148 -4.84 -0.47 -14.35
C TRP A 148 -4.33 0.24 -15.61
N ARG A 149 -4.71 -0.26 -16.77
CA ARG A 149 -4.65 0.54 -18.00
C ARG A 149 -5.92 1.38 -18.08
N TRP A 150 -5.78 2.70 -18.12
CA TRP A 150 -6.93 3.61 -18.20
C TRP A 150 -7.28 3.95 -19.65
N ASN A 151 -6.27 4.21 -20.47
CA ASN A 151 -6.38 4.38 -21.92
C ASN A 151 -5.05 3.98 -22.59
N ASP A 152 -4.84 4.40 -23.84
CA ASP A 152 -3.62 4.06 -24.55
C ASP A 152 -2.36 4.77 -24.04
N GLU A 153 -2.51 5.88 -23.32
CA GLU A 153 -1.44 6.78 -22.88
C GLU A 153 -1.12 6.66 -21.39
N TYR A 154 -2.10 6.32 -20.55
CA TYR A 154 -1.96 6.36 -19.09
C TYR A 154 -2.35 5.04 -18.42
N PHE A 155 -1.61 4.77 -17.35
CA PHE A 155 -1.93 3.76 -16.35
C PHE A 155 -2.35 4.45 -15.06
N GLN A 156 -3.18 3.78 -14.28
CA GLN A 156 -3.55 4.23 -12.95
C GLN A 156 -2.98 3.25 -11.94
N PHE A 157 -2.16 3.73 -11.02
CA PHE A 157 -1.71 2.94 -9.89
C PHE A 157 -2.52 3.32 -8.66
N THR A 158 -3.26 2.34 -8.16
CA THR A 158 -4.12 2.48 -6.99
C THR A 158 -3.48 1.77 -5.82
N ILE A 159 -3.36 2.45 -4.68
CA ILE A 159 -2.84 1.89 -3.42
C ILE A 159 -3.94 1.97 -2.37
N ALA A 160 -4.38 0.82 -1.86
CA ALA A 160 -5.42 0.78 -0.83
C ALA A 160 -4.90 1.30 0.52
N VAL A 161 -5.80 1.76 1.37
CA VAL A 161 -5.50 2.22 2.75
C VAL A 161 -6.50 1.65 3.75
N GLY A 162 -6.18 1.74 5.04
CA GLY A 162 -6.90 1.01 6.09
C GLY A 162 -8.32 1.49 6.37
N ASN A 163 -8.74 2.63 5.82
CA ASN A 163 -10.06 3.21 6.00
C ASN A 163 -11.06 2.89 4.88
N GLY A 164 -10.73 1.90 4.03
CA GLY A 164 -11.53 1.52 2.86
C GLY A 164 -11.30 2.41 1.63
N GLY A 165 -10.49 3.46 1.75
CA GLY A 165 -10.12 4.31 0.62
C GLY A 165 -8.94 3.79 -0.19
N SER A 166 -8.55 4.56 -1.20
CA SER A 166 -7.35 4.34 -1.98
C SER A 166 -6.74 5.64 -2.47
N TRP A 167 -5.41 5.65 -2.57
CA TRP A 167 -4.66 6.67 -3.28
C TRP A 167 -4.53 6.30 -4.74
N LEU A 168 -4.64 7.27 -5.64
CA LEU A 168 -4.55 7.08 -7.08
C LEU A 168 -3.43 7.92 -7.63
N PHE A 169 -2.59 7.30 -8.46
CA PHE A 169 -1.50 7.95 -9.18
C PHE A 169 -1.67 7.71 -10.69
N GLN A 170 -1.60 8.76 -11.49
CA GLN A 170 -1.60 8.65 -12.94
C GLN A 170 -0.15 8.49 -13.44
N LEU A 171 0.09 7.40 -14.16
CA LEU A 171 1.39 7.03 -14.68
C LEU A 171 1.38 7.15 -16.21
N SER A 172 2.18 8.05 -16.76
CA SER A 172 2.24 8.34 -18.21
C SER A 172 3.42 7.69 -18.92
N GLN A 173 4.35 7.08 -18.20
CA GLN A 173 5.59 6.57 -18.78
C GLN A 173 6.03 5.24 -18.15
N LEU A 174 6.85 4.52 -18.90
CA LEU A 174 7.56 3.36 -18.38
C LEU A 174 8.90 3.81 -17.82
N GLY A 175 9.44 3.04 -16.88
CA GLY A 175 10.74 3.37 -16.30
C GLY A 175 10.83 3.00 -14.82
N THR A 176 11.81 3.60 -14.17
CA THR A 176 12.06 3.43 -12.74
C THR A 176 11.30 4.49 -11.96
N TYR A 177 10.44 4.02 -11.06
CA TYR A 177 9.70 4.83 -10.11
C TYR A 177 10.27 4.60 -8.70
N GLN A 178 10.01 5.54 -7.80
CA GLN A 178 10.31 5.35 -6.38
C GLN A 178 9.05 5.55 -5.56
N LEU A 179 8.75 4.60 -4.67
CA LEU A 179 7.64 4.69 -3.72
C LEU A 179 8.19 4.89 -2.32
N ARG A 180 7.58 5.77 -1.53
CA ARG A 180 7.78 5.77 -0.08
C ARG A 180 6.46 5.89 0.63
N PHE A 181 6.48 5.59 1.92
CA PHE A 181 5.36 5.85 2.82
C PHE A 181 5.75 6.91 3.85
N GLU A 182 4.77 7.72 4.21
CA GLU A 182 4.80 8.56 5.40
C GLU A 182 3.82 7.95 6.41
N TYR A 183 4.29 7.68 7.63
CA TYR A 183 3.44 7.32 8.76
C TYR A 183 3.20 8.57 9.61
N ILE A 184 1.94 8.99 9.77
CA ILE A 184 1.55 10.14 10.57
C ILE A 184 0.45 9.72 11.55
N ASN A 185 0.76 9.72 12.85
CA ASN A 185 -0.28 9.66 13.87
C ASN A 185 -0.01 10.66 14.99
N THR A 186 -0.95 11.58 15.21
CA THR A 186 -0.88 12.58 16.28
C THR A 186 -1.80 12.25 17.47
N ALA A 187 -2.68 11.26 17.32
CA ALA A 187 -3.67 10.90 18.33
C ALA A 187 -3.20 9.71 19.18
N LYS A 188 -3.02 9.94 20.49
CA LYS A 188 -2.72 8.88 21.48
C LYS A 188 -3.93 7.99 21.80
N LYS A 189 -5.14 8.45 21.43
CA LYS A 189 -6.41 7.79 21.72
C LYS A 189 -7.36 7.93 20.54
N ARG A 190 -8.14 6.89 20.23
CA ARG A 190 -9.16 6.90 19.18
C ARG A 190 -10.41 6.18 19.65
N LYS A 191 -11.57 6.71 19.26
CA LYS A 191 -12.86 6.05 19.40
C LYS A 191 -13.03 5.10 18.21
N VAL A 192 -13.24 3.82 18.48
CA VAL A 192 -13.46 2.79 17.46
C VAL A 192 -14.83 2.16 17.61
N ARG A 193 -15.42 1.74 16.49
CA ARG A 193 -16.63 0.92 16.48
C ARG A 193 -16.26 -0.51 16.87
N ASP A 194 -16.97 -1.05 17.84
CA ASP A 194 -16.93 -2.46 18.15
C ASP A 194 -18.10 -3.15 17.42
N PRO A 195 -17.82 -3.94 16.36
CA PRO A 195 -18.87 -4.54 15.54
C PRO A 195 -19.72 -5.55 16.34
N ASP A 196 -19.17 -6.16 17.38
CA ASP A 196 -19.84 -7.23 18.13
C ASP A 196 -20.92 -6.67 19.07
N ILE A 197 -20.69 -5.48 19.63
CA ILE A 197 -21.57 -4.87 20.65
C ILE A 197 -22.26 -3.59 20.19
N LEU A 198 -22.05 -3.16 18.94
CA LEU A 198 -22.56 -1.90 18.36
C LEU A 198 -22.30 -0.67 19.25
N LYS A 199 -21.21 -0.69 20.02
CA LYS A 199 -20.79 0.40 20.90
C LYS A 199 -19.45 0.94 20.46
N THR A 200 -19.20 2.18 20.82
CA THR A 200 -17.88 2.79 20.66
C THR A 200 -16.99 2.40 21.83
N LYS A 201 -15.77 1.94 21.54
CA LYS A 201 -14.71 1.70 22.52
C LYS A 201 -13.62 2.76 22.36
N LEU A 202 -13.03 3.18 23.47
CA LEU A 202 -11.84 4.01 23.45
C LEU A 202 -10.60 3.12 23.41
N ILE A 203 -9.79 3.28 22.37
CA ILE A 203 -8.43 2.75 22.30
C ILE A 203 -7.49 3.84 22.81
N GLU A 204 -6.57 3.46 23.69
CA GLU A 204 -5.55 4.34 24.27
C GLU A 204 -4.15 3.76 24.02
N ASN A 205 -3.10 4.53 24.35
CA ASN A 205 -1.71 4.12 24.15
C ASN A 205 -1.38 3.79 22.68
N ILE A 206 -1.96 4.56 21.77
CA ILE A 206 -1.59 4.51 20.35
C ILE A 206 -0.28 5.29 20.18
N TRP A 207 0.70 4.68 19.54
CA TRP A 207 1.97 5.31 19.24
C TRP A 207 1.78 6.54 18.35
N THR A 208 2.39 7.66 18.73
CA THR A 208 2.31 8.92 18.01
C THR A 208 3.67 9.32 17.46
N GLY A 209 3.69 9.80 16.23
CA GLY A 209 4.89 10.32 15.59
C GLY A 209 4.66 10.54 14.11
N VAL A 210 5.68 11.12 13.49
CA VAL A 210 5.78 11.32 12.04
C VAL A 210 7.04 10.62 11.58
N VAL A 211 6.90 9.67 10.66
CA VAL A 211 8.02 8.88 10.13
C VAL A 211 7.95 8.90 8.63
N LEU A 212 9.03 9.36 8.02
CA LEU A 212 9.20 9.31 6.58
C LEU A 212 10.07 8.10 6.23
N LEU A 213 9.49 7.13 5.54
CA LEU A 213 10.23 5.92 5.14
C LEU A 213 11.15 6.24 3.94
N PRO A 214 12.26 5.50 3.79
CA PRO A 214 13.12 5.61 2.62
C PRO A 214 12.38 5.28 1.33
N PHE A 215 12.86 5.85 0.22
CA PHE A 215 12.35 5.52 -1.11
C PHE A 215 12.74 4.09 -1.52
N VAL A 216 11.80 3.46 -2.20
CA VAL A 216 11.84 2.09 -2.67
C VAL A 216 11.65 2.08 -4.17
N GLU A 217 12.68 1.68 -4.89
CA GLU A 217 12.66 1.63 -6.35
C GLU A 217 11.87 0.43 -6.88
N PHE A 218 11.06 0.68 -7.91
CA PHE A 218 10.41 -0.34 -8.73
C PHE A 218 10.37 0.10 -10.21
N ARG A 219 10.19 -0.85 -11.12
CA ARG A 219 10.21 -0.61 -12.57
C ARG A 219 8.92 -1.05 -13.22
N LEU A 220 8.41 -0.22 -14.12
CA LEU A 220 7.28 -0.55 -14.99
C LEU A 220 7.77 -0.94 -16.38
N LEU A 221 7.37 -2.14 -16.83
CA LEU A 221 7.75 -2.69 -18.12
C LEU A 221 6.53 -3.05 -18.96
N ARG A 222 6.71 -3.06 -20.30
CA ARG A 222 5.69 -3.60 -21.21
C ARG A 222 5.57 -5.13 -21.05
N PRO A 223 4.40 -5.70 -21.34
CA PRO A 223 4.26 -7.14 -21.49
C PRO A 223 5.12 -7.63 -22.63
N GLN A 224 5.82 -8.76 -22.41
CA GLN A 224 6.58 -9.44 -23.44
C GLN A 224 5.63 -10.40 -24.16
N TYR A 225 5.40 -10.17 -25.46
CA TYR A 225 4.72 -11.14 -26.32
C TYR A 225 5.77 -12.08 -26.90
N ASN A 226 5.62 -13.38 -26.65
CA ASN A 226 6.31 -14.44 -27.38
C ASN A 226 5.47 -14.87 -28.57
#